data_AF-A0AAW6UFM0-F1
#
_entry.id   AF-A0AAW6UFM0-F1
#
_cell.length_a   1.000
_cell.length_b   1.000
_cell.length_c   1.000
_cell.angle_alpha   90.00
_cell.angle_beta   90.00
_cell.angle_gamma   90.00
#
_symmetry.space_group_name_H-M   'P 1'
#
loop_
_entity.id
_entity.type
_entity.pdbx_description
1 polymer ?
#
loop_
_entity_poly.entity_id
_entity_poly.type
_entity_poly.pdbx_seq_one_letter_code
_entity_poly.pdbx_strand_id
1 'polypeptide(L)'
;MTDKKPSASFKTPSYDNVKPESVIPSVTSEIYQGIVDFGGDHAPIYISISKNPTTAQEKQLIEEANRDWRALYPAEAAELDWKQASSELSQADVDARTLRQQKENSIKLKALRKAVL
;
A
#
# COMPACT_ATOMS: atom_id res chain seq x y z
N MET A 1 21.47 -56.02 10.87
CA MET A 1 20.14 -55.87 10.22
C MET A 1 19.22 -55.28 11.27
N THR A 2 18.64 -54.08 11.19
CA THR A 2 18.45 -53.10 10.11
C THR A 2 18.04 -51.79 10.79
N ASP A 3 18.55 -50.67 10.28
CA ASP A 3 18.15 -49.31 10.60
C ASP A 3 16.64 -49.10 10.42
N LYS A 4 15.98 -48.43 11.38
CA LYS A 4 14.63 -47.88 11.18
C LYS A 4 14.66 -46.36 11.38
N LYS A 5 14.95 -45.68 10.27
CA LYS A 5 14.62 -44.25 10.06
C LYS A 5 13.09 -44.09 10.19
N PRO A 6 12.56 -43.17 11.03
CA PRO A 6 11.16 -42.83 10.95
C PRO A 6 10.95 -41.96 9.69
N SER A 7 10.59 -42.60 8.58
CA SER A 7 10.06 -41.92 7.40
C SER A 7 8.55 -41.72 7.59
N ALA A 8 8.17 -40.80 8.48
CA ALA A 8 6.84 -40.24 8.43
C ALA A 8 6.90 -39.05 7.46
N SER A 9 6.75 -39.36 6.17
CA SER A 9 6.49 -38.35 5.14
C SER A 9 5.26 -37.57 5.58
N PHE A 10 5.43 -36.28 5.88
CA PHE A 10 4.33 -35.39 6.20
C PHE A 10 3.46 -35.31 4.95
N LYS A 11 2.34 -36.04 4.94
CA LYS A 11 1.35 -35.91 3.89
C LYS A 11 0.78 -34.50 4.06
N THR A 12 1.08 -33.60 3.13
CA THR A 12 0.30 -32.37 3.00
C THR A 12 -1.15 -32.79 2.75
N PRO A 13 -2.11 -32.42 3.61
CA PRO A 13 -3.51 -32.70 3.33
C PRO A 13 -3.85 -31.99 2.01
N SER A 14 -4.38 -32.76 1.04
CA SER A 14 -4.96 -32.16 -0.16
C SER A 14 -6.16 -31.32 0.30
N TYR A 15 -6.14 -30.03 -0.05
CA TYR A 15 -7.20 -29.08 0.25
C TYR A 15 -8.34 -29.10 -0.78
N ASP A 16 -8.42 -30.12 -1.64
CA ASP A 16 -9.42 -30.16 -2.72
C ASP A 16 -10.87 -30.26 -2.20
N ASN A 17 -11.11 -30.55 -0.92
CA ASN A 17 -12.47 -30.74 -0.38
C ASN A 17 -12.72 -30.17 1.03
N VAL A 18 -11.86 -29.29 1.58
CA VAL A 18 -12.18 -28.63 2.86
C VAL A 18 -13.06 -27.42 2.56
N LYS A 19 -14.38 -27.62 2.54
CA LYS A 19 -15.35 -26.53 2.49
C LYS A 19 -15.36 -25.84 3.87
N PRO A 20 -14.94 -24.58 4.00
CA PRO A 20 -14.98 -23.90 5.29
C PRO A 20 -16.43 -23.81 5.75
N GLU A 21 -16.73 -24.22 6.99
CA GLU A 21 -18.09 -24.17 7.55
C GLU A 21 -18.62 -22.72 7.66
N SER A 22 -17.72 -21.73 7.60
CA SER A 22 -18.03 -20.31 7.55
C SER A 22 -17.01 -19.60 6.67
N VAL A 23 -17.43 -19.23 5.45
CA VAL A 23 -16.69 -18.27 4.62
C VAL A 23 -17.38 -16.93 4.80
N ILE A 24 -16.68 -15.96 5.38
CA ILE A 24 -17.13 -14.56 5.34
C ILE A 24 -16.67 -14.02 3.98
N PRO A 25 -17.58 -13.74 3.03
CA PRO A 25 -17.19 -13.21 1.73
C PRO A 25 -16.59 -11.81 1.90
N SER A 26 -15.37 -11.61 1.40
CA SER A 26 -14.73 -10.31 1.36
C SER A 26 -15.29 -9.47 0.21
N VAL A 27 -15.55 -8.19 0.49
CA VAL A 27 -16.01 -7.18 -0.48
C VAL A 27 -14.90 -6.75 -1.44
N THR A 28 -13.64 -7.04 -1.09
CA THR A 28 -12.46 -6.81 -1.90
C THR A 28 -11.88 -8.15 -2.34
N SER A 29 -11.66 -8.25 -3.65
CA SER A 29 -11.32 -9.46 -4.41
C SER A 29 -10.23 -10.30 -3.73
N GLU A 30 -10.52 -11.58 -3.53
CA GLU A 30 -9.57 -12.64 -3.15
C GLU A 30 -9.00 -12.61 -1.70
N ILE A 31 -9.80 -12.14 -0.72
CA ILE A 31 -9.53 -12.38 0.71
C ILE A 31 -10.51 -13.44 1.24
N TYR A 32 -9.98 -14.58 1.69
CA TYR A 32 -10.73 -15.62 2.38
C TYR A 32 -10.58 -15.43 3.89
N GLN A 33 -11.70 -15.27 4.59
CA GLN A 33 -11.72 -15.05 6.03
C GLN A 33 -12.55 -16.14 6.71
N GLY A 34 -12.08 -16.59 7.87
CA GLY A 34 -12.77 -17.59 8.67
C GLY A 34 -12.25 -17.67 10.09
N ILE A 35 -13.04 -18.29 10.95
CA ILE A 35 -12.64 -18.65 12.31
C ILE A 35 -12.51 -20.17 12.35
N VAL A 36 -11.37 -20.66 12.82
CA VAL A 36 -11.13 -22.08 13.05
C VAL A 36 -11.33 -22.37 14.53
N ASP A 37 -12.39 -23.10 14.85
CA ASP A 37 -12.65 -23.62 16.19
C ASP A 37 -12.15 -25.07 16.28
N PHE A 38 -11.40 -25.39 17.33
CA PHE A 38 -10.80 -26.70 17.56
C PHE A 38 -11.59 -27.55 18.56
N GLY A 39 -12.73 -27.08 19.06
CA GLY A 39 -13.64 -27.90 19.88
C GLY A 39 -13.26 -28.03 21.36
N GLY A 40 -12.48 -27.11 21.92
CA GLY A 40 -12.34 -26.94 23.38
C GLY A 40 -10.92 -27.02 23.94
N ASP A 41 -10.00 -27.72 23.28
CA ASP A 41 -8.60 -27.82 23.73
C ASP A 41 -7.76 -26.59 23.33
N HIS A 42 -8.25 -25.80 22.36
CA HIS A 42 -7.64 -24.56 21.91
C HIS A 42 -8.70 -23.47 21.72
N ALA A 43 -8.30 -22.23 21.99
CA ALA A 43 -9.13 -21.06 21.65
C ALA A 43 -9.29 -20.95 20.12
N PRO A 44 -10.47 -20.53 19.62
CA PRO A 44 -10.67 -20.32 18.20
C PRO A 44 -9.68 -19.32 17.60
N ILE A 45 -9.21 -19.59 16.39
CA ILE A 45 -8.23 -18.76 15.69
C ILE A 45 -8.90 -18.07 14.50
N TYR A 46 -8.74 -16.75 14.40
CA TYR A 46 -9.11 -16.00 13.20
C TYR A 46 -8.03 -16.12 12.13
N ILE A 47 -8.43 -16.48 10.91
CA ILE A 47 -7.54 -16.60 9.75
C ILE A 47 -8.06 -15.72 8.61
N SER A 48 -7.16 -14.94 8.01
CA SER A 48 -7.39 -14.18 6.79
C SER A 48 -6.30 -14.52 5.77
N ILE A 49 -6.71 -15.04 4.62
CA ILE A 49 -5.82 -15.44 3.52
C ILE A 49 -6.10 -14.53 2.33
N SER A 50 -5.14 -13.69 1.97
CA SER A 50 -5.19 -12.85 0.77
C SER A 50 -4.25 -13.38 -0.30
N LYS A 51 -4.68 -13.35 -1.57
CA LYS A 51 -3.75 -13.56 -2.68
C LYS A 51 -2.81 -12.37 -2.77
N ASN A 52 -1.55 -12.63 -3.12
CA ASN A 52 -0.60 -11.56 -3.38
C ASN A 52 -0.77 -11.10 -4.84
N PRO A 53 -1.31 -9.91 -5.11
CA PRO A 53 -1.45 -9.40 -6.46
C PRO A 53 -0.08 -9.13 -7.09
N THR A 54 -0.02 -9.18 -8.43
CA THR A 54 1.12 -8.64 -9.17
C THR A 54 1.10 -7.12 -9.17
N THR A 55 2.24 -6.46 -9.37
CA THR A 55 2.32 -4.98 -9.43
C THR A 55 1.35 -4.36 -10.45
N ALA A 56 1.10 -5.03 -11.57
CA ALA A 56 0.12 -4.61 -12.57
C ALA A 56 -1.33 -4.67 -12.04
N GLN A 57 -1.67 -5.72 -11.29
CA GLN A 57 -2.99 -5.89 -10.68
C GLN A 57 -3.19 -4.93 -9.51
N GLU A 58 -2.17 -4.67 -8.70
CA GLU A 58 -2.23 -3.67 -7.62
C GLU A 58 -2.58 -2.29 -8.15
N LYS A 59 -1.88 -1.88 -9.22
CA LYS A 59 -2.13 -0.58 -9.85
C LYS A 59 -3.58 -0.48 -10.36
N GLN A 60 -4.08 -1.52 -11.02
CA GLN A 60 -5.46 -1.55 -11.50
C GLN A 60 -6.47 -1.47 -10.36
N LEU A 61 -6.26 -2.24 -9.28
CA LEU A 61 -7.14 -2.22 -8.11
C LEU A 61 -7.17 -0.84 -7.44
N ILE A 62 -6.01 -0.17 -7.32
CA ILE A 62 -5.93 1.18 -6.74
C ILE A 62 -6.62 2.21 -7.64
N GLU A 63 -6.40 2.16 -8.95
CA GLU A 63 -7.03 3.09 -9.90
C GLU A 63 -8.56 2.92 -9.93
N GLU A 64 -9.05 1.68 -9.92
CA GLU A 64 -10.47 1.37 -9.89
C GLU A 64 -11.11 1.80 -8.56
N ALA A 65 -10.51 1.43 -7.42
CA ALA A 65 -11.01 1.85 -6.11
C ALA A 65 -11.05 3.38 -5.97
N ASN A 66 -10.03 4.07 -6.47
CA ASN A 66 -9.98 5.53 -6.45
C ASN A 66 -11.07 6.13 -7.36
N ARG A 67 -11.23 5.62 -8.58
CA ARG A 67 -12.29 6.07 -9.50
C ARG A 67 -13.67 5.90 -8.87
N ASP A 68 -13.95 4.73 -8.31
CA ASP A 68 -15.24 4.40 -7.74
C ASP A 68 -15.51 5.24 -6.47
N TRP A 69 -14.50 5.43 -5.62
CA TRP A 69 -14.59 6.31 -4.47
C TRP A 69 -14.87 7.76 -4.88
N ARG A 70 -14.17 8.30 -5.88
CA ARG A 70 -14.41 9.67 -6.36
C ARG A 70 -15.80 9.86 -6.98
N ALA A 71 -16.34 8.82 -7.61
CA ALA A 71 -17.70 8.84 -8.13
C ALA A 71 -18.75 8.86 -7.02
N LEU A 72 -18.51 8.14 -5.91
CA LEU A 72 -19.37 8.08 -4.74
C LEU A 72 -19.29 9.34 -3.86
N TYR A 73 -18.09 9.95 -3.78
CA TYR A 73 -17.76 11.05 -2.86
C TYR A 73 -17.16 12.25 -3.61
N PRO A 74 -17.94 12.93 -4.48
CA PRO A 74 -17.40 13.96 -5.36
C PRO A 74 -16.96 15.23 -4.60
N ALA A 75 -17.60 15.55 -3.47
CA ALA A 75 -17.25 16.72 -2.67
C ALA A 75 -15.90 16.51 -1.95
N GLU A 76 -15.72 15.35 -1.34
CA GLU A 76 -14.50 14.95 -0.66
C GLU A 76 -13.33 14.81 -1.65
N ALA A 77 -13.60 14.29 -2.85
CA ALA A 77 -12.62 14.24 -3.93
C ALA A 77 -12.16 15.64 -4.35
N ALA A 78 -13.09 16.59 -4.52
CA ALA A 78 -12.76 17.97 -4.86
C ALA A 78 -11.98 18.68 -3.74
N GLU A 79 -12.32 18.42 -2.47
CA GLU A 79 -11.56 18.96 -1.33
C GLU A 79 -10.13 18.42 -1.30
N LEU A 80 -9.95 17.13 -1.58
CA LEU A 80 -8.63 16.49 -1.65
C LEU A 80 -7.78 17.08 -2.78
N ASP A 81 -8.37 17.26 -3.97
CA ASP A 81 -7.71 17.92 -5.10
C ASP A 81 -7.30 19.36 -4.76
N TRP A 82 -8.18 20.11 -4.10
CA TRP A 82 -7.90 21.49 -3.70
C TRP A 82 -6.74 21.55 -2.68
N LYS A 83 -6.74 20.67 -1.67
CA LYS A 83 -5.64 20.59 -0.69
C LYS A 83 -4.31 20.27 -1.37
N GLN A 84 -4.31 19.33 -2.31
CA GLN A 84 -3.11 18.98 -3.07
C GLN A 84 -2.61 20.18 -3.89
N ALA A 85 -3.47 20.79 -4.70
CA ALA A 85 -3.11 21.95 -5.53
C ALA A 85 -2.62 23.14 -4.68
N SER A 86 -3.24 23.37 -3.52
CA SER A 86 -2.81 24.41 -2.58
C SER A 86 -1.43 24.12 -2.01
N SER A 87 -1.11 22.86 -1.69
CA SER A 87 0.21 22.46 -1.21
C SER A 87 1.27 22.62 -2.30
N GLU A 88 0.95 22.21 -3.52
CA GLU A 88 1.85 22.35 -4.69
C GLU A 88 2.15 23.82 -4.98
N LEU A 89 1.13 24.68 -4.94
CA LEU A 89 1.31 26.12 -5.10
C LEU A 89 2.19 26.72 -4.02
N SER A 90 1.95 26.35 -2.75
CA SER A 90 2.77 26.82 -1.62
C SER A 90 4.23 26.38 -1.77
N GLN A 91 4.47 25.16 -2.22
CA GLN A 91 5.83 24.68 -2.45
C GLN A 91 6.50 25.41 -3.62
N ALA A 92 5.79 25.61 -4.72
CA ALA A 92 6.30 26.34 -5.88
C ALA A 92 6.68 27.79 -5.53
N ASP A 93 5.92 28.45 -4.66
CA ASP A 93 6.23 29.78 -4.15
C ASP A 93 7.52 29.80 -3.32
N VAL A 94 7.71 28.81 -2.43
CA VAL A 94 8.93 28.66 -1.64
C VAL A 94 10.14 28.41 -2.55
N ASP A 95 9.99 27.54 -3.53
CA ASP A 95 11.05 27.21 -4.49
C ASP A 95 11.43 28.44 -5.32
N ALA A 96 10.44 29.18 -5.82
CA ALA A 96 10.66 30.41 -6.59
C ALA A 96 11.40 31.48 -5.77
N ARG A 97 11.04 31.66 -4.50
CA ARG A 97 11.74 32.59 -3.59
C ARG A 97 13.18 32.14 -3.34
N THR A 98 13.38 30.86 -3.10
CA THR A 98 14.71 30.28 -2.86
C THR A 98 15.62 30.46 -4.06
N LEU A 99 15.13 30.18 -5.27
CA LEU A 99 15.87 30.37 -6.51
C LEU A 99 16.23 31.83 -6.76
N ARG A 100 15.31 32.77 -6.49
CA ARG A 100 15.59 34.21 -6.57
C ARG A 100 16.72 34.61 -5.62
N GLN A 101 16.66 34.18 -4.36
CA GLN A 101 17.69 34.48 -3.37
C GLN A 101 19.05 33.90 -3.75
N GLN A 102 19.09 32.66 -4.22
CA GLN A 102 20.32 32.02 -4.69
C GLN A 102 20.92 32.78 -5.88
N LYS A 103 20.09 33.21 -6.84
CA LYS A 103 20.53 34.01 -7.98
C LYS A 103 21.13 35.34 -7.52
N GLU A 104 20.46 36.08 -6.63
CA GLU A 104 20.99 37.32 -6.09
C GLU A 104 22.31 37.13 -5.33
N ASN A 105 22.40 36.11 -4.49
CA ASN A 105 23.63 35.78 -3.76
C ASN A 105 24.78 35.46 -4.72
N SER A 106 24.50 34.72 -5.80
CA SER A 106 25.50 34.40 -6.83
C SER A 106 26.01 35.66 -7.55
N ILE A 107 25.12 36.62 -7.83
CA ILE A 107 25.47 37.90 -8.48
C ILE A 107 26.35 38.73 -7.54
N LYS A 108 25.94 38.88 -6.27
CA LYS A 108 26.71 39.60 -5.25
C LYS A 108 28.11 39.00 -5.07
N LEU A 109 28.21 37.67 -5.01
CA LEU A 109 29.50 36.98 -4.88
C LEU A 109 30.41 37.22 -6.09
N LYS A 110 29.86 37.18 -7.32
CA LYS A 110 30.62 37.48 -8.54
C LYS A 110 31.12 38.94 -8.56
N ALA A 111 30.28 39.89 -8.14
CA ALA A 111 30.66 41.30 -8.06
C ALA A 111 31.78 41.53 -7.03
N LEU A 112 31.67 40.90 -5.85
CA LEU A 112 32.68 41.00 -4.80
C LEU A 112 34.04 40.45 -5.26
N ARG A 113 34.05 39.29 -5.93
CA ARG A 113 35.27 38.70 -6.50
C ARG A 113 35.94 39.62 -7.52
N LYS A 114 35.15 40.34 -8.33
CA LYS A 114 35.67 41.28 -9.32
C LYS A 114 36.29 42.53 -8.68
N ALA A 115 35.80 42.97 -7.52
CA ALA A 115 36.28 44.17 -6.85
C ALA A 115 37.59 43.97 -6.06
N VAL A 116 38.02 42.72 -5.85
CA VAL A 116 39.23 42.36 -5.10
C VAL A 116 40.44 42.07 -6.03
N LEU A 117 40.21 42.01 -7.35
CA LEU A 117 41.23 41.88 -8.40
C LEU A 117 41.49 43.23 -9.07
#